data_AF-A0A435Y964-F1
#
_entry.id   AF-A0A435Y964-F1
#
_cell.length_a   1.000
_cell.length_b   1.000
_cell.length_c   1.000
_cell.angle_alpha   90.00
_cell.angle_beta   90.00
_cell.angle_gamma   90.00
#
_symmetry.space_group_name_H-M   'P 1'
#
loop_
_entity.id
_entity.type
_entity.pdbx_description
1 polymer ?
#
loop_
_entity_poly.entity_id
_entity_poly.type
_entity_poly.pdbx_seq_one_letter_code
_entity_poly.pdbx_strand_id
1 'polypeptide(L)'
;MTTQISPDRDSRVPDRDSRIADRDTRIDVFRALALLTIYVDHVPGTAFEYLTYKNFGFSDAAEVFVLISGISVALAYGKKFQPGNRLLATLKMWRRAGVLYAAHIVTTMVVMAIFCAAAVFARRPELLTMINLEPLIKNTPQVLIGIVTLGHQLGYNNILPVYAVLLLLAPVFLLFVSYRPLPALAASGALWLVAGIYQIAPPNYPEPGFWFLNPLSWQFLFNIGLAGTLHVRRGGSIPVNRWLVGAALAYTATAVVWVHSPLWGQISWLGLPPVLTGFDKTFLSLPRLLHILAVSYLIVAFPAISNLFRTGRDHPLAILGKRSLPVFIAGTV
;
A
#
# COMPACT_ATOMS: atom_id res chain seq x y z
N MET A 1 12.31 -49.25 59.15
CA MET A 1 10.89 -48.95 58.83
C MET A 1 10.91 -47.74 57.90
N THR A 2 10.87 -48.04 56.60
CA THR A 2 11.10 -47.12 55.48
C THR A 2 9.84 -46.35 55.15
N THR A 3 9.88 -45.03 55.31
CA THR A 3 8.80 -44.11 54.93
C THR A 3 8.83 -43.93 53.40
N GLN A 4 7.81 -44.44 52.72
CA GLN A 4 7.59 -44.17 51.29
C GLN A 4 7.11 -42.71 51.12
N ILE A 5 7.86 -41.93 50.36
CA ILE A 5 7.44 -40.62 49.87
C ILE A 5 6.81 -40.84 48.50
N SER A 6 5.49 -40.60 48.40
CA SER A 6 4.76 -40.53 47.13
C SER A 6 5.13 -39.25 46.39
N PRO A 7 5.57 -39.28 45.12
CA PRO A 7 5.74 -38.08 44.33
C PRO A 7 4.44 -37.86 43.53
N ASP A 8 3.47 -37.17 44.12
CA ASP A 8 2.34 -36.64 43.36
C ASP A 8 2.42 -35.12 43.31
N ARG A 9 2.72 -34.60 42.11
CA ARG A 9 2.17 -33.39 41.48
C ARG A 9 3.06 -32.98 40.31
N ASP A 10 2.87 -33.67 39.21
CA ASP A 10 3.24 -33.16 37.88
C ASP A 10 2.22 -32.06 37.53
N SER A 11 2.28 -30.91 38.22
CA SER A 11 1.54 -29.71 37.84
C SER A 11 2.24 -29.09 36.64
N ARG A 12 2.11 -29.75 35.48
CA ARG A 12 2.42 -29.11 34.20
C ARG A 12 1.52 -27.90 34.08
N VAL A 13 2.11 -26.74 34.30
CA VAL A 13 1.56 -25.46 33.85
C VAL A 13 1.15 -25.71 32.39
N PRO A 14 -0.14 -25.57 32.03
CA PRO A 14 -0.54 -25.74 30.65
C PRO A 14 0.25 -24.70 29.85
N ASP A 15 1.09 -25.22 28.97
CA ASP A 15 1.97 -24.47 28.11
C ASP A 15 1.17 -23.33 27.46
N ARG A 16 1.69 -22.12 27.58
CA ARG A 16 1.03 -20.88 27.14
C ARG A 16 1.03 -20.75 25.62
N ASP A 17 1.27 -21.85 24.91
CA ASP A 17 1.44 -21.92 23.46
C ASP A 17 0.14 -22.22 22.70
N SER A 18 -0.95 -22.58 23.37
CA SER A 18 -2.19 -22.94 22.69
C SER A 18 -3.19 -21.78 22.53
N ARG A 19 -2.80 -20.64 21.91
CA ARG A 19 -3.76 -19.65 21.34
C ARG A 19 -3.19 -18.48 20.50
N ILE A 20 -1.99 -18.56 19.93
CA ILE A 20 -1.69 -17.68 18.78
C ILE A 20 -2.44 -18.27 17.59
N ALA A 21 -3.70 -17.84 17.40
CA ALA A 21 -4.47 -18.10 16.19
C ALA A 21 -3.54 -17.91 14.99
N ASP A 22 -3.34 -18.98 14.21
CA ASP A 22 -2.23 -19.07 13.28
C ASP A 22 -2.30 -17.90 12.29
N ARG A 23 -1.33 -16.97 12.38
CA ARG A 23 -1.34 -15.74 11.59
C ARG A 23 -1.19 -16.12 10.12
N ASP A 24 -2.17 -15.75 9.32
CA ASP A 24 -2.12 -15.93 7.88
C ASP A 24 -0.94 -15.16 7.27
N THR A 25 0.08 -15.90 6.83
CA THR A 25 1.33 -15.36 6.29
C THR A 25 1.19 -14.81 4.88
N ARG A 26 0.10 -15.13 4.16
CA ARG A 26 -0.10 -14.70 2.77
C ARG A 26 -0.05 -13.18 2.63
N ILE A 27 -0.70 -12.47 3.56
CA ILE A 27 -0.71 -11.01 3.60
C ILE A 27 0.69 -10.43 3.83
N ASP A 28 1.51 -11.09 4.64
CA ASP A 28 2.89 -10.66 4.85
C ASP A 28 3.73 -10.92 3.59
N VAL A 29 3.59 -12.09 2.95
CA VAL A 29 4.28 -12.41 1.69
C VAL A 29 3.92 -11.42 0.58
N PHE A 30 2.64 -11.13 0.35
CA PHE A 30 2.24 -10.15 -0.66
C PHE A 30 2.76 -8.75 -0.34
N ARG A 31 2.82 -8.35 0.95
CA ARG A 31 3.42 -7.08 1.34
C ARG A 31 4.92 -7.04 1.03
N ALA A 32 5.64 -8.14 1.26
CA ALA A 32 7.05 -8.25 0.93
C ALA A 32 7.28 -8.15 -0.58
N LEU A 33 6.49 -8.89 -1.38
CA LEU A 33 6.58 -8.85 -2.85
C LEU A 33 6.30 -7.45 -3.39
N ALA A 34 5.30 -6.74 -2.83
CA ALA A 34 5.04 -5.35 -3.20
C ALA A 34 6.25 -4.45 -2.91
N LEU A 35 6.85 -4.56 -1.73
CA LEU A 35 8.03 -3.75 -1.37
C LEU A 35 9.26 -4.06 -2.22
N LEU A 36 9.52 -5.34 -2.49
CA LEU A 36 10.61 -5.76 -3.38
C LEU A 36 10.41 -5.26 -4.80
N THR A 37 9.17 -5.32 -5.30
CA THR A 37 8.82 -4.80 -6.63
C THR A 37 8.99 -3.28 -6.69
N ILE A 38 8.54 -2.54 -5.68
CA ILE A 38 8.76 -1.08 -5.56
C ILE A 38 10.25 -0.77 -5.61
N TYR A 39 11.07 -1.48 -4.83
CA TYR A 39 12.52 -1.30 -4.82
C TYR A 39 13.13 -1.50 -6.21
N VAL A 40 12.85 -2.62 -6.87
CA VAL A 40 13.38 -2.92 -8.21
C VAL A 40 12.92 -1.88 -9.23
N ASP A 41 11.65 -1.45 -9.17
CA ASP A 41 11.11 -0.43 -10.07
C ASP A 41 11.69 0.96 -9.84
N HIS A 42 12.35 1.20 -8.70
CA HIS A 42 12.96 2.48 -8.33
C HIS A 42 14.49 2.48 -8.57
N VAL A 43 15.05 1.35 -9.01
CA VAL A 43 16.44 1.22 -9.48
C VAL A 43 16.42 0.75 -10.95
N PRO A 44 16.09 1.67 -11.89
CA PRO A 44 15.90 1.32 -13.29
C PRO A 44 17.21 0.88 -13.96
N GLY A 45 17.10 0.07 -15.00
CA GLY A 45 18.24 -0.44 -15.78
C GLY A 45 18.81 -1.78 -15.30
N THR A 46 18.15 -2.43 -14.35
CA THR A 46 18.49 -3.80 -13.92
C THR A 46 17.68 -4.83 -14.71
N ALA A 47 18.21 -6.05 -14.88
CA ALA A 47 17.49 -7.14 -15.55
C ALA A 47 16.17 -7.52 -14.83
N PHE A 48 16.09 -7.25 -13.54
CA PHE A 48 14.90 -7.52 -12.72
C PHE A 48 13.74 -6.57 -13.02
N GLU A 49 14.01 -5.39 -13.58
CA GLU A 49 12.97 -4.42 -13.94
C GLU A 49 11.96 -5.00 -14.94
N TYR A 50 12.37 -5.88 -15.86
CA TYR A 50 11.46 -6.52 -16.82
C TYR A 50 10.54 -7.57 -16.18
N LEU A 51 10.88 -8.05 -14.99
CA LEU A 51 10.12 -9.05 -14.24
C LEU A 51 9.18 -8.43 -13.21
N THR A 52 9.14 -7.11 -13.09
CA THR A 52 8.26 -6.43 -12.13
C THR A 52 6.82 -6.34 -12.62
N TYR A 53 5.91 -6.27 -11.65
CA TYR A 53 4.46 -6.30 -11.88
C TYR A 53 3.96 -5.21 -12.85
N LYS A 54 4.63 -4.05 -12.92
CA LYS A 54 4.26 -2.94 -13.83
C LYS A 54 4.29 -3.33 -15.32
N ASN A 55 5.06 -4.36 -15.70
CA ASN A 55 5.16 -4.82 -17.09
C ASN A 55 4.04 -5.80 -17.47
N PHE A 56 3.29 -6.30 -16.49
CA PHE A 56 2.26 -7.32 -16.71
C PHE A 56 0.84 -6.77 -16.61
N GLY A 57 0.66 -5.45 -16.62
CA GLY A 57 -0.67 -4.85 -16.71
C GLY A 57 -0.73 -3.40 -16.24
N PHE A 58 -1.95 -2.89 -16.08
CA PHE A 58 -2.17 -1.47 -15.88
C PHE A 58 -1.79 -0.97 -14.49
N SER A 59 -1.85 -1.84 -13.48
CA SER A 59 -1.46 -1.51 -12.10
C SER A 59 -0.08 -2.03 -11.74
N ASP A 60 0.50 -1.46 -10.70
CA ASP A 60 1.81 -1.80 -10.18
C ASP A 60 1.76 -2.10 -8.68
N ALA A 61 2.94 -2.21 -8.07
CA ALA A 61 3.07 -2.62 -6.68
C ALA A 61 2.45 -1.61 -5.68
N ALA A 62 2.24 -0.35 -6.06
CA ALA A 62 1.59 0.63 -5.20
C ALA A 62 0.11 0.26 -4.94
N GLU A 63 -0.64 -0.19 -5.95
CA GLU A 63 -2.03 -0.63 -5.75
C GLU A 63 -2.12 -1.85 -4.86
N VAL A 64 -1.23 -2.82 -5.08
CA VAL A 64 -1.11 -4.01 -4.23
C VAL A 64 -0.85 -3.59 -2.79
N PHE A 65 0.10 -2.68 -2.57
CA PHE A 65 0.45 -2.18 -1.25
C PHE A 65 -0.72 -1.47 -0.55
N VAL A 66 -1.45 -0.60 -1.25
CA VAL A 66 -2.57 0.16 -0.67
C VAL A 66 -3.78 -0.73 -0.39
N LEU A 67 -4.11 -1.66 -1.29
CA LEU A 67 -5.18 -2.63 -1.07
C LEU A 67 -4.88 -3.52 0.16
N ILE A 68 -3.67 -4.07 0.22
CA ILE A 68 -3.22 -4.89 1.36
C ILE A 68 -3.15 -4.08 2.65
N SER A 69 -2.84 -2.79 2.56
CA SER A 69 -2.86 -1.90 3.72
C SER A 69 -4.26 -1.76 4.32
N GLY A 70 -5.29 -1.64 3.48
CA GLY A 70 -6.70 -1.67 3.90
C GLY A 70 -7.08 -3.01 4.56
N ILE A 71 -6.70 -4.12 3.93
CA ILE A 71 -6.88 -5.48 4.48
C ILE A 71 -6.21 -5.60 5.86
N SER A 72 -4.97 -5.13 5.98
CA SER A 72 -4.17 -5.19 7.20
C SER A 72 -4.80 -4.40 8.35
N VAL A 73 -5.37 -3.22 8.05
CA VAL A 73 -6.09 -2.41 9.04
C VAL A 73 -7.37 -3.13 9.51
N ALA A 74 -8.15 -3.71 8.61
CA ALA A 74 -9.33 -4.50 8.97
C ALA A 74 -8.98 -5.72 9.85
N LEU A 75 -7.89 -6.41 9.54
CA LEU A 75 -7.42 -7.55 10.34
C LEU A 75 -6.98 -7.10 11.75
N ALA A 76 -6.15 -6.05 11.83
CA ALA A 76 -5.53 -5.59 13.07
C ALA A 76 -6.48 -4.85 14.02
N TYR A 77 -7.38 -4.02 13.48
CA TYR A 77 -8.22 -3.10 14.25
C TYR A 77 -9.71 -3.42 14.14
N GLY A 78 -10.18 -4.13 13.11
CA GLY A 78 -11.61 -4.35 12.85
C GLY A 78 -12.39 -4.93 14.02
N LYS A 79 -11.91 -6.00 14.67
CA LYS A 79 -12.57 -6.57 15.88
C LYS A 79 -12.43 -5.69 17.12
N LYS A 80 -11.37 -4.88 17.20
CA LYS A 80 -11.04 -4.05 18.36
C LYS A 80 -11.77 -2.71 18.36
N PHE A 81 -12.28 -2.28 17.20
CA PHE A 81 -12.95 -1.00 16.99
C PHE A 81 -14.44 -1.06 17.39
N GLN A 82 -14.70 -1.39 18.66
CA GLN A 82 -16.05 -1.47 19.23
C GLN A 82 -16.33 -0.28 20.15
N PRO A 83 -17.61 0.06 20.43
CA PRO A 83 -17.95 1.06 21.45
C PRO A 83 -17.16 0.83 22.75
N GLY A 84 -16.61 1.89 23.33
CA GLY A 84 -15.73 1.83 24.51
C GLY A 84 -14.22 1.67 24.21
N ASN A 85 -13.83 1.05 23.09
CA ASN A 85 -12.40 0.84 22.75
C ASN A 85 -11.94 1.64 21.51
N ARG A 86 -12.84 2.44 20.91
CA ARG A 86 -12.56 3.22 19.69
C ARG A 86 -11.38 4.17 19.87
N LEU A 87 -11.36 4.92 20.98
CA LEU A 87 -10.31 5.90 21.24
C LEU A 87 -8.92 5.23 21.29
N LEU A 88 -8.79 4.12 22.02
CA LEU A 88 -7.52 3.40 22.11
C LEU A 88 -7.08 2.84 20.74
N ALA A 89 -8.01 2.33 19.94
CA ALA A 89 -7.72 1.87 18.58
C ALA A 89 -7.30 3.03 17.66
N THR A 90 -7.98 4.18 17.75
CA THR A 90 -7.63 5.43 17.04
C THR A 90 -6.23 5.89 17.40
N LEU A 91 -5.90 6.01 18.68
CA LEU A 91 -4.58 6.43 19.14
C LEU A 91 -3.48 5.49 18.66
N LYS A 92 -3.73 4.17 18.61
CA LYS A 92 -2.77 3.20 18.05
C LYS A 92 -2.55 3.38 16.55
N MET A 93 -3.59 3.70 15.78
CA MET A 93 -3.46 4.00 14.35
C MET A 93 -2.71 5.32 14.13
N TRP A 94 -3.05 6.36 14.87
CA TRP A 94 -2.39 7.67 14.80
C TRP A 94 -0.93 7.64 15.24
N ARG A 95 -0.60 6.90 16.31
CA ARG A 95 0.80 6.65 16.70
C ARG A 95 1.57 6.02 15.54
N ARG A 96 0.97 5.04 14.86
CA ARG A 96 1.61 4.38 13.72
C ARG A 96 1.72 5.33 12.50
N ALA A 97 0.73 6.18 12.25
CA ALA A 97 0.82 7.23 11.23
C ALA A 97 1.96 8.22 11.54
N GLY A 98 2.13 8.61 12.81
CA GLY A 98 3.26 9.44 13.26
C GLY A 98 4.61 8.77 13.07
N VAL A 99 4.72 7.46 13.30
CA VAL A 99 5.95 6.69 13.00
C VAL A 99 6.25 6.69 11.50
N LEU A 100 5.23 6.53 10.64
CA LEU A 100 5.41 6.59 9.19
C LEU A 100 5.84 7.99 8.72
N TYR A 101 5.23 9.04 9.28
CA TYR A 101 5.61 10.41 9.03
C TYR A 101 7.07 10.68 9.43
N ALA A 102 7.46 10.35 10.66
CA ALA A 102 8.82 10.54 11.12
C ALA A 102 9.83 9.73 10.28
N ALA A 103 9.51 8.48 9.95
CA ALA A 103 10.33 7.65 9.07
C ALA A 103 10.49 8.28 7.67
N HIS A 104 9.42 8.82 7.10
CA HIS A 104 9.50 9.53 5.82
C HIS A 104 10.42 10.76 5.92
N ILE A 105 10.23 11.62 6.92
CA ILE A 105 11.09 12.81 7.11
C ILE A 105 12.56 12.41 7.26
N VAL A 106 12.88 11.45 8.13
CA VAL A 106 14.26 11.01 8.35
C VAL A 106 14.85 10.40 7.08
N THR A 107 14.12 9.54 6.38
CA THR A 107 14.60 8.91 5.14
C THR A 107 14.84 9.97 4.05
N THR A 108 13.93 10.93 3.90
CA THR A 108 14.08 12.07 2.98
C THR A 108 15.34 12.88 3.28
N MET A 109 15.62 13.16 4.57
CA MET A 109 16.85 13.87 4.97
C MET A 109 18.12 13.05 4.67
N VAL A 110 18.10 11.74 4.92
CA VAL A 110 19.24 10.85 4.64
C VAL A 110 19.52 10.77 3.14
N VAL A 111 18.50 10.55 2.31
CA VAL A 111 18.64 10.50 0.84
C VAL A 111 19.17 11.83 0.31
N MET A 112 18.60 12.94 0.76
CA MET A 112 19.07 14.29 0.40
C MET A 112 20.55 14.48 0.78
N ALA A 113 20.95 14.06 1.99
CA ALA A 113 22.34 14.14 2.42
C ALA A 113 23.26 13.28 1.55
N ILE A 114 22.85 12.07 1.14
CA ILE A 114 23.64 11.19 0.25
C ILE A 114 23.84 11.86 -1.12
N PHE A 115 22.79 12.38 -1.74
CA PHE A 115 22.88 13.05 -3.04
C PHE A 115 23.74 14.32 -2.98
N CYS A 116 23.56 15.15 -1.94
CA CYS A 116 24.39 16.33 -1.71
C CYS A 116 25.87 15.95 -1.46
N ALA A 117 26.12 14.92 -0.65
CA ALA A 117 27.48 14.43 -0.38
C ALA A 117 28.15 13.92 -1.66
N ALA A 118 27.43 13.13 -2.47
CA ALA A 118 27.95 12.66 -3.75
C ALA A 118 28.22 13.82 -4.72
N ALA A 119 27.34 14.83 -4.78
CA ALA A 119 27.56 16.01 -5.61
C ALA A 119 28.83 16.78 -5.21
N VAL A 120 29.06 16.98 -3.90
CA VAL A 120 30.20 17.71 -3.35
C VAL A 120 31.50 16.91 -3.43
N PHE A 121 31.51 15.69 -2.88
CA PHE A 121 32.73 14.91 -2.71
C PHE A 121 33.14 14.15 -3.99
N ALA A 122 32.17 13.63 -4.75
CA ALA A 122 32.46 12.94 -6.01
C ALA A 122 32.50 13.91 -7.21
N ARG A 123 32.29 15.22 -7.00
CA ARG A 123 32.25 16.27 -8.03
C ARG A 123 31.24 15.98 -9.14
N ARG A 124 30.04 15.53 -8.74
CA ARG A 124 28.93 15.12 -9.61
C ARG A 124 27.73 16.07 -9.44
N PRO A 125 27.82 17.34 -9.86
CA PRO A 125 26.76 18.33 -9.65
C PRO A 125 25.44 17.93 -10.30
N GLU A 126 25.45 17.07 -11.32
CA GLU A 126 24.26 16.52 -11.96
C GLU A 126 23.34 15.76 -11.00
N LEU A 127 23.85 15.26 -9.86
CA LEU A 127 23.03 14.58 -8.86
C LEU A 127 22.06 15.54 -8.16
N LEU A 128 22.34 16.84 -8.12
CA LEU A 128 21.46 17.84 -7.52
C LEU A 128 20.19 18.12 -8.33
N THR A 129 20.12 17.65 -9.58
CA THR A 129 18.92 17.78 -10.42
C THR A 129 18.10 16.49 -10.50
N MET A 130 18.59 15.41 -9.92
CA MET A 130 17.88 14.14 -9.85
C MET A 130 16.85 14.14 -8.72
N ILE A 131 15.93 13.16 -8.74
CA ILE A 131 14.98 12.85 -7.66
C ILE A 131 14.15 14.04 -7.13
N ASN A 132 13.96 15.08 -7.94
CA ASN A 132 13.31 16.34 -7.55
C ASN A 132 14.06 17.10 -6.44
N LEU A 133 15.40 17.08 -6.48
CA LEU A 133 16.26 17.79 -5.54
C LEU A 133 16.58 19.23 -5.97
N GLU A 134 16.44 19.56 -7.25
CA GLU A 134 16.77 20.89 -7.79
C GLU A 134 16.06 22.05 -7.06
N PRO A 135 14.75 21.94 -6.69
CA PRO A 135 14.06 23.00 -5.97
C PRO A 135 14.68 23.29 -4.60
N LEU A 136 15.36 22.32 -3.97
CA LEU A 136 16.03 22.54 -2.68
C LEU A 136 17.13 23.60 -2.82
N ILE A 137 17.84 23.62 -3.94
CA ILE A 137 18.93 24.56 -4.21
C ILE A 137 18.39 25.94 -4.58
N LYS A 138 17.29 25.99 -5.33
CA LYS A 138 16.69 27.24 -5.81
C LYS A 138 15.83 27.93 -4.74
N ASN A 139 15.06 27.16 -3.98
CA ASN A 139 13.97 27.62 -3.11
C ASN A 139 14.00 26.91 -1.74
N THR A 140 15.17 26.93 -1.07
CA THR A 140 15.39 26.14 0.16
C THR A 140 14.33 26.35 1.24
N PRO A 141 13.96 27.60 1.64
CA PRO A 141 12.96 27.78 2.70
C PRO A 141 11.60 27.16 2.36
N GLN A 142 11.15 27.32 1.12
CA GLN A 142 9.88 26.79 0.65
C GLN A 142 9.90 25.27 0.57
N VAL A 143 11.01 24.67 0.11
CA VAL A 143 11.17 23.21 0.09
C VAL A 143 11.20 22.62 1.48
N LEU A 144 11.85 23.26 2.46
CA LEU A 144 11.83 22.79 3.85
C LEU A 144 10.41 22.77 4.42
N ILE A 145 9.60 23.80 4.13
CA ILE A 145 8.16 23.81 4.46
C ILE A 145 7.44 22.68 3.72
N GLY A 146 7.71 22.52 2.42
CA GLY A 146 7.13 21.46 1.60
C GLY A 146 7.42 20.06 2.15
N ILE A 147 8.65 19.77 2.56
CA ILE A 147 9.04 18.46 3.12
C ILE A 147 8.29 18.18 4.43
N VAL A 148 8.26 19.15 5.36
CA VAL A 148 7.58 18.99 6.67
C VAL A 148 6.06 18.86 6.49
N THR A 149 5.48 19.56 5.53
CA THR A 149 4.04 19.49 5.24
C THR A 149 3.68 18.35 4.27
N LEU A 150 4.67 17.54 3.87
CA LEU A 150 4.56 16.49 2.84
C LEU A 150 4.17 16.99 1.44
N GLY A 151 4.18 18.31 1.21
CA GLY A 151 3.96 18.96 -0.08
C GLY A 151 5.10 18.71 -1.07
N HIS A 152 6.36 18.71 -0.61
CA HIS A 152 7.53 18.41 -1.44
C HIS A 152 8.01 17.00 -1.15
N GLN A 153 7.73 16.08 -2.07
CA GLN A 153 8.15 14.70 -1.96
C GLN A 153 9.27 14.44 -2.97
N LEU A 154 10.40 13.91 -2.50
CA LEU A 154 11.44 13.44 -3.40
C LEU A 154 10.88 12.32 -4.28
N GLY A 155 11.38 12.24 -5.51
CA GLY A 155 11.03 11.15 -6.41
C GLY A 155 11.20 9.80 -5.70
N TYR A 156 10.33 8.84 -6.02
CA TYR A 156 10.38 7.47 -5.49
C TYR A 156 9.98 7.31 -4.01
N ASN A 157 9.68 8.40 -3.28
CA ASN A 157 9.34 8.38 -1.85
C ASN A 157 7.86 8.70 -1.53
N ASN A 158 6.99 8.60 -2.54
CA ASN A 158 5.61 9.08 -2.44
C ASN A 158 4.63 8.12 -1.73
N ILE A 159 4.99 6.83 -1.59
CA ILE A 159 4.09 5.81 -1.02
C ILE A 159 3.90 5.95 0.51
N LEU A 160 4.92 6.44 1.22
CA LEU A 160 4.84 6.63 2.68
C LEU A 160 3.89 7.79 3.07
N PRO A 161 3.97 8.99 2.46
CA PRO A 161 3.04 10.08 2.72
C PRO A 161 1.57 9.68 2.55
N VAL A 162 1.22 9.06 1.40
CA VAL A 162 -0.16 8.61 1.18
C VAL A 162 -0.56 7.58 2.22
N TYR A 163 0.31 6.64 2.58
CA TYR A 163 -0.01 5.63 3.58
C TYR A 163 -0.23 6.22 4.98
N ALA A 164 0.59 7.20 5.37
CA ALA A 164 0.44 7.91 6.64
C ALA A 164 -0.93 8.63 6.71
N VAL A 165 -1.33 9.32 5.64
CA VAL A 165 -2.64 9.98 5.55
C VAL A 165 -3.79 8.97 5.60
N LEU A 166 -3.72 7.88 4.83
CA LEU A 166 -4.74 6.83 4.85
C LEU A 166 -4.88 6.20 6.24
N LEU A 167 -3.78 6.02 6.97
CA LEU A 167 -3.80 5.49 8.32
C LEU A 167 -4.31 6.51 9.36
N LEU A 168 -4.07 7.80 9.14
CA LEU A 168 -4.66 8.89 9.93
C LEU A 168 -6.19 8.92 9.79
N LEU A 169 -6.69 8.70 8.56
CA LEU A 169 -8.12 8.64 8.23
C LEU A 169 -8.78 7.28 8.52
N ALA A 170 -7.99 6.23 8.71
CA ALA A 170 -8.48 4.87 8.95
C ALA A 170 -9.52 4.73 10.08
N PRO A 171 -9.49 5.48 11.20
CA PRO A 171 -10.56 5.44 12.21
C PRO A 171 -11.92 5.87 11.65
N VAL A 172 -11.93 6.88 10.78
CA VAL A 172 -13.16 7.38 10.12
C VAL A 172 -13.68 6.32 9.15
N PHE A 173 -12.79 5.74 8.35
CA PHE A 173 -13.14 4.65 7.45
C PHE A 173 -13.68 3.44 8.20
N LEU A 174 -13.01 3.01 9.27
CA LEU A 174 -13.46 1.91 10.11
C LEU A 174 -14.84 2.19 10.71
N LEU A 175 -15.10 3.42 11.16
CA LEU A 175 -16.41 3.81 11.66
C LEU A 175 -17.48 3.59 10.58
N PHE A 176 -17.38 4.26 9.44
CA PHE A 176 -18.43 4.20 8.41
C PHE A 176 -18.56 2.82 7.76
N VAL A 177 -17.45 2.18 7.41
CA VAL A 177 -17.44 0.87 6.75
C VAL A 177 -17.94 -0.23 7.70
N SER A 178 -17.65 -0.13 9.01
CA SER A 178 -18.17 -1.10 9.97
C SER A 178 -19.68 -0.99 10.18
N TYR A 179 -20.25 0.21 10.13
CA TYR A 179 -21.69 0.41 10.31
C TYR A 179 -22.50 0.18 9.03
N ARG A 180 -22.13 0.85 7.93
CA ARG A 180 -22.85 0.83 6.66
C ARG A 180 -21.85 0.71 5.50
N PRO A 181 -21.37 -0.51 5.17
CA PRO A 181 -20.30 -0.70 4.20
C PRO A 181 -20.65 -0.21 2.80
N LEU A 182 -21.87 -0.46 2.31
CA LEU A 182 -22.28 -0.06 0.96
C LEU A 182 -22.33 1.48 0.80
N PRO A 183 -23.03 2.26 1.65
CA PRO A 183 -22.96 3.72 1.58
C PRO A 183 -21.55 4.29 1.78
N ALA A 184 -20.74 3.70 2.67
CA ALA A 184 -19.37 4.14 2.90
C ALA A 184 -18.49 3.96 1.65
N LEU A 185 -18.61 2.81 0.97
CA LEU A 185 -17.91 2.55 -0.29
C LEU A 185 -18.44 3.43 -1.42
N ALA A 186 -19.75 3.66 -1.50
CA ALA A 186 -20.34 4.57 -2.50
C ALA A 186 -19.85 6.00 -2.33
N ALA A 187 -19.81 6.52 -1.10
CA ALA A 187 -19.27 7.85 -0.80
C ALA A 187 -17.76 7.92 -1.09
N SER A 188 -17.00 6.88 -0.74
CA SER A 188 -15.58 6.78 -1.03
C SER A 188 -15.29 6.73 -2.54
N GLY A 189 -16.10 6.00 -3.33
CA GLY A 189 -16.02 5.97 -4.78
C GLY A 189 -16.46 7.27 -5.44
N ALA A 190 -17.49 7.95 -4.91
CA ALA A 190 -17.90 9.27 -5.38
C ALA A 190 -16.80 10.31 -5.15
N LEU A 191 -16.14 10.29 -3.97
CA LEU A 191 -15.00 11.16 -3.69
C LEU A 191 -13.84 10.90 -4.66
N TRP A 192 -13.51 9.62 -4.92
CA TRP A 192 -12.49 9.24 -5.90
C TRP A 192 -12.83 9.78 -7.31
N LEU A 193 -14.07 9.59 -7.76
CA LEU A 193 -14.51 10.00 -9.08
C LEU A 193 -14.52 11.54 -9.22
N VAL A 194 -15.06 12.26 -8.24
CA VAL A 194 -15.07 13.73 -8.21
C VAL A 194 -13.65 14.27 -8.17
N ALA A 195 -12.79 13.73 -7.31
CA ALA A 195 -11.39 14.12 -7.25
C ALA A 195 -10.66 13.90 -8.59
N GLY A 196 -10.94 12.78 -9.27
CA GLY A 196 -10.37 12.49 -10.59
C GLY A 196 -10.92 13.33 -11.74
N ILE A 197 -12.23 13.63 -11.76
CA ILE A 197 -12.83 14.47 -12.81
C ILE A 197 -12.36 15.92 -12.69
N TYR A 198 -12.39 16.46 -11.48
CA TYR A 198 -12.05 17.86 -11.21
C TYR A 198 -10.58 18.08 -10.84
N GLN A 199 -9.76 17.02 -10.91
CA GLN A 199 -8.33 17.05 -10.60
C GLN A 199 -8.02 17.65 -9.22
N ILE A 200 -8.81 17.26 -8.21
CA ILE A 200 -8.67 17.74 -6.82
C ILE A 200 -7.68 16.84 -6.09
N ALA A 201 -6.53 17.40 -5.72
CA ALA A 201 -5.51 16.70 -4.95
C ALA A 201 -4.71 17.71 -4.09
N PRO A 202 -4.03 17.24 -3.02
CA PRO A 202 -3.09 18.09 -2.29
C PRO A 202 -1.97 18.62 -3.23
N PRO A 203 -1.54 19.89 -3.05
CA PRO A 203 -0.56 20.51 -3.94
C PRO A 203 0.86 19.97 -3.71
N ASN A 204 1.67 19.93 -4.78
CA ASN A 204 3.08 19.55 -4.76
C ASN A 204 4.00 20.72 -4.31
N TYR A 205 3.64 21.43 -3.25
CA TYR A 205 4.31 22.67 -2.85
C TYR A 205 5.81 22.45 -2.52
N PRO A 206 6.75 23.27 -3.04
CA PRO A 206 6.54 24.54 -3.76
C PRO A 206 6.40 24.43 -5.28
N GLU A 207 6.58 23.24 -5.83
CA GLU A 207 6.46 23.00 -7.26
C GLU A 207 4.99 23.03 -7.71
N PRO A 208 4.73 23.30 -9.00
CA PRO A 208 3.39 23.18 -9.55
C PRO A 208 2.92 21.71 -9.56
N GLY A 209 1.59 21.53 -9.63
CA GLY A 209 0.96 20.22 -9.72
C GLY A 209 0.53 19.65 -8.36
N PHE A 210 0.40 18.34 -8.30
CA PHE A 210 -0.23 17.62 -7.21
C PHE A 210 0.69 16.56 -6.61
N TRP A 211 0.35 16.09 -5.41
CA TRP A 211 0.95 14.88 -4.87
C TRP A 211 0.85 13.73 -5.87
N PHE A 212 1.97 13.04 -6.11
CA PHE A 212 2.04 11.92 -7.04
C PHE A 212 1.06 10.78 -6.74
N LEU A 213 0.70 10.59 -5.46
CA LEU A 213 -0.35 9.66 -5.03
C LEU A 213 -1.40 10.44 -4.24
N ASN A 214 -2.53 10.76 -4.88
CA ASN A 214 -3.59 11.57 -4.28
C ASN A 214 -4.35 10.78 -3.19
N PRO A 215 -4.28 11.16 -1.91
CA PRO A 215 -4.99 10.45 -0.85
C PRO A 215 -6.52 10.40 -1.04
N LEU A 216 -7.11 11.40 -1.72
CA LEU A 216 -8.56 11.45 -2.01
C LEU A 216 -9.01 10.36 -2.99
N SER A 217 -8.12 9.98 -3.91
CA SER A 217 -8.35 8.90 -4.86
C SER A 217 -8.00 7.54 -4.27
N TRP A 218 -6.80 7.43 -3.70
CA TRP A 218 -6.24 6.16 -3.22
C TRP A 218 -6.96 5.61 -1.99
N GLN A 219 -7.67 6.44 -1.23
CA GLN A 219 -8.53 5.97 -0.13
C GLN A 219 -9.63 5.02 -0.60
N PHE A 220 -10.07 5.09 -1.85
CA PHE A 220 -11.12 4.18 -2.34
C PHE A 220 -10.63 2.74 -2.41
N LEU A 221 -9.45 2.50 -3.00
CA LEU A 221 -8.83 1.17 -3.05
C LEU A 221 -8.53 0.63 -1.64
N PHE A 222 -8.04 1.50 -0.74
CA PHE A 222 -7.85 1.16 0.66
C PHE A 222 -9.17 0.71 1.32
N ASN A 223 -10.26 1.45 1.09
CA ASN A 223 -11.58 1.14 1.63
C ASN A 223 -12.20 -0.13 1.05
N ILE A 224 -11.94 -0.46 -0.22
CA ILE A 224 -12.32 -1.75 -0.80
C ILE A 224 -11.65 -2.90 -0.04
N GLY A 225 -10.34 -2.82 0.19
CA GLY A 225 -9.60 -3.83 0.97
C GLY A 225 -10.09 -3.95 2.42
N LEU A 226 -10.37 -2.81 3.06
CA LEU A 226 -10.93 -2.73 4.40
C LEU A 226 -12.32 -3.38 4.48
N ALA A 227 -13.24 -2.98 3.60
CA ALA A 227 -14.61 -3.44 3.57
C ALA A 227 -14.73 -4.92 3.23
N GLY A 228 -14.01 -5.38 2.20
CA GLY A 228 -14.00 -6.79 1.81
C GLY A 228 -13.51 -7.69 2.94
N THR A 229 -12.46 -7.29 3.65
CA THR A 229 -11.95 -8.04 4.80
C THR A 229 -12.93 -8.03 5.97
N LEU A 230 -13.53 -6.89 6.30
CA LEU A 230 -14.55 -6.83 7.36
C LEU A 230 -15.78 -7.68 7.04
N HIS A 231 -16.21 -7.70 5.77
CA HIS A 231 -17.31 -8.55 5.30
C HIS A 231 -16.99 -10.04 5.50
N VAL A 232 -15.82 -10.51 5.03
CA VAL A 232 -15.39 -11.90 5.20
C VAL A 232 -15.28 -12.28 6.68
N ARG A 233 -14.74 -11.38 7.52
CA ARG A 233 -14.63 -11.62 8.96
C ARG A 233 -15.96 -11.69 9.71
N ARG A 234 -17.04 -11.16 9.13
CA ARG A 234 -18.40 -11.26 9.67
C ARG A 234 -19.12 -12.54 9.25
N GLY A 235 -18.43 -13.45 8.57
CA GLY A 235 -19.00 -14.69 8.04
C GLY A 235 -19.51 -14.57 6.59
N GLY A 236 -19.33 -13.40 5.96
CA GLY A 236 -19.57 -13.24 4.53
C GLY A 236 -18.56 -14.00 3.69
N SER A 237 -18.88 -14.22 2.41
CA SER A 237 -17.95 -14.78 1.44
C SER A 237 -17.93 -13.89 0.20
N ILE A 238 -16.78 -13.80 -0.47
CA ILE A 238 -16.67 -13.12 -1.76
C ILE A 238 -17.18 -14.12 -2.81
N PRO A 239 -18.32 -13.86 -3.48
CA PRO A 239 -18.90 -14.82 -4.40
C PRO A 239 -17.99 -15.01 -5.63
N VAL A 240 -17.66 -16.26 -5.92
CA VAL A 240 -16.91 -16.65 -7.11
C VAL A 240 -17.89 -16.98 -8.24
N ASN A 241 -17.90 -16.17 -9.29
CA ASN A 241 -18.76 -16.33 -10.45
C ASN A 241 -17.90 -16.60 -11.69
N ARG A 242 -18.19 -17.69 -12.42
CA ARG A 242 -17.44 -18.10 -13.63
C ARG A 242 -17.34 -17.00 -14.68
N TRP A 243 -18.38 -16.18 -14.84
CA TRP A 243 -18.40 -15.08 -15.81
C TRP A 243 -17.50 -13.95 -15.36
N LEU A 244 -17.49 -13.64 -14.06
CA LEU A 244 -16.62 -12.61 -13.50
C LEU A 244 -15.15 -13.07 -13.51
N VAL A 245 -14.89 -14.36 -13.28
CA VAL A 245 -13.56 -14.95 -13.44
C VAL A 245 -13.11 -14.85 -14.90
N GLY A 246 -13.97 -15.23 -15.86
CA GLY A 246 -13.67 -15.08 -17.29
C GLY A 246 -13.40 -13.63 -17.69
N ALA A 247 -14.21 -12.68 -17.20
CA ALA A 247 -14.01 -11.25 -17.43
C ALA A 247 -12.70 -10.74 -16.81
N ALA A 248 -12.37 -11.14 -15.58
CA ALA A 248 -11.12 -10.77 -14.92
C ALA A 248 -9.89 -11.35 -15.64
N LEU A 249 -9.96 -12.60 -16.11
CA LEU A 249 -8.91 -13.23 -16.93
C LEU A 249 -8.75 -12.49 -18.26
N ALA A 250 -9.84 -12.24 -18.97
CA ALA A 250 -9.80 -11.51 -20.24
C ALA A 250 -9.22 -10.10 -20.05
N TYR A 251 -9.63 -9.40 -18.98
CA TYR A 251 -9.15 -8.05 -18.69
C TYR A 251 -7.66 -8.01 -18.34
N THR A 252 -7.19 -8.92 -17.49
CA THR A 252 -5.76 -9.03 -17.13
C THR A 252 -4.91 -9.47 -18.31
N ALA A 253 -5.36 -10.42 -19.12
CA ALA A 253 -4.68 -10.82 -20.36
C ALA A 253 -4.61 -9.66 -21.37
N THR A 254 -5.70 -8.92 -21.54
CA THR A 254 -5.72 -7.72 -22.39
C THR A 254 -4.73 -6.67 -21.88
N ALA A 255 -4.65 -6.47 -20.56
CA ALA A 255 -3.72 -5.51 -19.98
C ALA A 255 -2.25 -5.88 -20.28
N VAL A 256 -1.88 -7.16 -20.19
CA VAL A 256 -0.54 -7.65 -20.56
C VAL A 256 -0.22 -7.30 -22.02
N VAL A 257 -1.12 -7.64 -22.95
CA VAL A 257 -0.90 -7.37 -24.39
C VAL A 257 -0.84 -5.86 -24.65
N TRP A 258 -1.70 -5.09 -23.99
CA TRP A 258 -1.81 -3.66 -24.21
C TRP A 258 -0.57 -2.89 -23.74
N VAL A 259 -0.01 -3.23 -22.57
CA VAL A 259 1.19 -2.57 -22.02
C VAL A 259 2.41 -2.74 -22.94
N HIS A 260 2.44 -3.81 -23.74
CA HIS A 260 3.49 -4.04 -24.75
C HIS A 260 3.12 -3.55 -26.16
N SER A 261 1.97 -2.90 -26.32
CA SER A 261 1.53 -2.37 -27.61
C SER A 261 1.91 -0.89 -27.78
N PRO A 262 1.96 -0.36 -29.02
CA PRO A 262 2.16 1.07 -29.27
C PRO A 262 1.06 1.97 -28.69
N LEU A 263 -0.03 1.38 -28.18
CA LEU A 263 -1.15 2.08 -27.55
C LEU A 263 -0.90 2.37 -26.07
N TRP A 264 0.21 1.87 -25.48
CA TRP A 264 0.54 2.18 -24.10
C TRP A 264 0.93 3.65 -23.91
N GLY A 265 0.35 4.31 -22.90
CA GLY A 265 0.65 5.71 -22.57
C GLY A 265 -0.27 6.77 -23.19
N GLN A 266 -1.28 6.39 -23.98
CA GLN A 266 -2.28 7.36 -24.42
C GLN A 266 -3.23 7.76 -23.28
N ILE A 267 -3.46 9.06 -23.14
CA ILE A 267 -4.12 9.68 -21.98
C ILE A 267 -5.65 9.55 -22.05
N SER A 268 -6.25 9.57 -23.24
CA SER A 268 -7.68 9.37 -23.46
C SER A 268 -7.97 9.01 -24.91
N TRP A 269 -8.70 7.92 -25.13
CA TRP A 269 -9.10 7.44 -26.46
C TRP A 269 -10.49 7.93 -26.88
N LEU A 270 -11.30 8.38 -25.91
CA LEU A 270 -12.74 8.60 -26.08
C LEU A 270 -13.16 10.04 -25.72
N GLY A 271 -12.22 10.95 -25.49
CA GLY A 271 -12.51 12.30 -25.00
C GLY A 271 -13.08 12.34 -23.58
N LEU A 272 -13.09 11.20 -22.89
CA LEU A 272 -13.53 11.08 -21.49
C LEU A 272 -12.44 11.59 -20.54
N PRO A 273 -12.82 12.00 -19.31
CA PRO A 273 -11.86 12.41 -18.29
C PRO A 273 -10.71 11.39 -18.11
N PRO A 274 -9.46 11.83 -17.88
CA PRO A 274 -8.31 10.93 -17.72
C PRO A 274 -8.48 9.90 -16.61
N VAL A 275 -9.26 10.21 -15.56
CA VAL A 275 -9.57 9.24 -14.50
C VAL A 275 -10.36 8.03 -15.03
N LEU A 276 -11.12 8.13 -16.13
CA LEU A 276 -11.94 7.03 -16.64
C LEU A 276 -11.23 6.20 -17.72
N THR A 277 -10.38 6.83 -18.52
CA THR A 277 -9.81 6.19 -19.73
C THR A 277 -8.30 6.22 -19.80
N GLY A 278 -7.65 7.02 -18.96
CA GLY A 278 -6.19 7.11 -18.90
C GLY A 278 -5.58 6.04 -17.99
N PHE A 279 -4.26 6.12 -17.87
CA PHE A 279 -3.44 5.25 -17.02
C PHE A 279 -2.70 6.04 -15.94
N ASP A 280 -3.28 7.17 -15.52
CA ASP A 280 -2.70 8.03 -14.49
C ASP A 280 -2.71 7.34 -13.11
N LYS A 281 -1.58 7.49 -12.41
CA LYS A 281 -1.38 6.99 -11.03
C LYS A 281 -1.88 7.99 -10.00
N THR A 282 -1.78 9.29 -10.29
CA THR A 282 -2.13 10.39 -9.38
C THR A 282 -3.53 10.20 -8.83
N PHE A 283 -4.50 10.04 -9.73
CA PHE A 283 -5.92 9.92 -9.43
C PHE A 283 -6.42 8.49 -9.37
N LEU A 284 -5.53 7.49 -9.44
CA LEU A 284 -5.87 6.07 -9.53
C LEU A 284 -6.94 5.84 -10.60
N SER A 285 -6.55 5.98 -11.86
CA SER A 285 -7.46 5.84 -13.00
C SER A 285 -8.26 4.53 -12.97
N LEU A 286 -9.44 4.52 -13.60
CA LEU A 286 -10.35 3.39 -13.61
C LEU A 286 -9.73 2.13 -14.22
N PRO A 287 -8.99 2.17 -15.36
CA PRO A 287 -8.36 0.97 -15.89
C PRO A 287 -7.38 0.32 -14.90
N ARG A 288 -6.62 1.18 -14.23
CA ARG A 288 -5.71 0.85 -13.14
C ARG A 288 -6.42 0.21 -11.94
N LEU A 289 -7.51 0.83 -11.47
CA LEU A 289 -8.33 0.32 -10.38
C LEU A 289 -8.97 -1.03 -10.73
N LEU A 290 -9.59 -1.15 -11.91
CA LEU A 290 -10.20 -2.41 -12.36
C LEU A 290 -9.15 -3.51 -12.50
N HIS A 291 -7.93 -3.18 -12.90
CA HIS A 291 -6.86 -4.15 -13.08
C HIS A 291 -6.44 -4.77 -11.74
N ILE A 292 -6.15 -3.95 -10.73
CA ILE A 292 -5.80 -4.49 -9.40
C ILE A 292 -6.95 -5.29 -8.79
N LEU A 293 -8.20 -4.86 -8.99
CA LEU A 293 -9.37 -5.58 -8.49
C LEU A 293 -9.56 -6.92 -9.22
N ALA A 294 -9.33 -6.98 -10.53
CA ALA A 294 -9.38 -8.20 -11.32
C ALA A 294 -8.30 -9.19 -10.85
N VAL A 295 -7.04 -8.75 -10.71
CA VAL A 295 -5.95 -9.58 -10.20
C VAL A 295 -6.27 -10.11 -8.79
N SER A 296 -6.75 -9.24 -7.90
CA SER A 296 -7.12 -9.61 -6.54
C SER A 296 -8.29 -10.60 -6.51
N TYR A 297 -9.28 -10.42 -7.37
CA TYR A 297 -10.40 -11.34 -7.53
C TYR A 297 -9.95 -12.72 -8.00
N LEU A 298 -9.02 -12.80 -8.95
CA LEU A 298 -8.45 -14.06 -9.43
C LEU A 298 -7.68 -14.79 -8.30
N ILE A 299 -6.90 -14.07 -7.50
CA ILE A 299 -6.20 -14.65 -6.34
C ILE A 299 -7.20 -15.25 -5.34
N VAL A 300 -8.35 -14.60 -5.11
CA VAL A 300 -9.41 -15.10 -4.23
C VAL A 300 -10.16 -16.28 -4.87
N ALA A 301 -10.43 -16.21 -6.17
CA ALA A 301 -11.19 -17.22 -6.91
C ALA A 301 -10.43 -18.54 -7.07
N PHE A 302 -9.09 -18.50 -7.06
CA PHE A 302 -8.23 -19.68 -7.17
C PHE A 302 -7.44 -19.92 -5.87
N PRO A 303 -7.99 -20.69 -4.90
CA PRO A 303 -7.32 -20.98 -3.64
C PRO A 303 -5.92 -21.57 -3.81
N ALA A 304 -5.67 -22.35 -4.87
CA ALA A 304 -4.35 -22.88 -5.21
C ALA A 304 -3.29 -21.77 -5.39
N ILE A 305 -3.64 -20.67 -6.07
CA ILE A 305 -2.77 -19.50 -6.23
C ILE A 305 -2.53 -18.85 -4.87
N SER A 306 -3.60 -18.61 -4.09
CA SER A 306 -3.45 -18.00 -2.76
C SER A 306 -2.59 -18.85 -1.81
N ASN A 307 -2.68 -20.18 -1.93
CA ASN A 307 -1.97 -21.13 -1.08
C ASN A 307 -0.48 -21.24 -1.43
N LEU A 308 -0.08 -20.92 -2.66
CA LEU A 308 1.32 -20.83 -3.06
C LEU A 308 2.08 -19.79 -2.22
N PHE A 309 1.40 -18.71 -1.82
CA PHE A 309 1.96 -17.64 -0.99
C PHE A 309 1.84 -17.91 0.51
N ARG A 310 1.29 -19.07 0.91
CA ARG A 310 1.21 -19.47 2.32
C ARG A 310 2.52 -20.15 2.71
N THR A 311 3.48 -19.35 3.16
CA THR A 311 4.79 -19.84 3.60
C THR A 311 4.87 -19.97 5.13
N GLY A 312 5.87 -20.70 5.62
CA GLY A 312 6.21 -20.73 7.05
C GLY A 312 6.51 -19.33 7.62
N ARG A 313 6.38 -19.18 8.94
CA ARG A 313 6.59 -17.89 9.63
C ARG A 313 8.03 -17.38 9.53
N ASP A 314 8.98 -18.30 9.35
CA ASP A 314 10.41 -18.08 9.25
C ASP A 314 10.90 -17.94 7.80
N HIS A 315 9.98 -18.04 6.83
CA HIS A 315 10.32 -17.81 5.43
C HIS A 315 10.74 -16.35 5.22
N PRO A 316 11.80 -16.06 4.44
CA PRO A 316 12.32 -14.69 4.25
C PRO A 316 11.24 -13.69 3.82
N LEU A 317 10.37 -14.07 2.88
CA LEU A 317 9.26 -13.22 2.44
C LEU A 317 8.26 -12.90 3.57
N ALA A 318 7.95 -13.86 4.44
CA ALA A 318 7.06 -13.61 5.58
C ALA A 318 7.73 -12.67 6.60
N ILE A 319 9.04 -12.79 6.81
CA ILE A 319 9.82 -11.91 7.70
C ILE A 319 9.88 -10.48 7.14
N LEU A 320 10.25 -10.32 5.87
CA LEU A 320 10.29 -9.03 5.17
C LEU A 320 8.92 -8.34 5.24
N GLY A 321 7.85 -9.09 4.99
CA GLY A 321 6.47 -8.59 5.04
C GLY A 321 6.06 -8.10 6.42
N LYS A 322 6.44 -8.81 7.48
CA LYS A 322 6.21 -8.39 8.88
C LYS A 322 6.97 -7.11 9.22
N ARG A 323 8.13 -6.89 8.62
CA ARG A 323 9.04 -5.75 8.87
C ARG A 323 9.06 -4.75 7.71
N SER A 324 7.89 -4.49 7.12
CA SER A 324 7.72 -3.62 5.95
C SER A 324 8.40 -2.25 6.04
N LEU A 325 8.29 -1.53 7.16
CA LEU A 325 8.85 -0.18 7.28
C LEU A 325 10.40 -0.18 7.26
N PRO A 326 11.10 -0.98 8.08
CA PRO A 326 12.55 -1.13 7.95
C PRO A 326 13.02 -1.55 6.55
N VAL A 327 12.29 -2.48 5.89
CA VAL A 327 12.61 -2.91 4.53
C VAL A 327 12.49 -1.77 3.54
N PHE A 328 11.43 -0.95 3.64
CA PHE A 328 11.25 0.23 2.80
C PHE A 328 12.39 1.24 3.01
N ILE A 329 12.71 1.57 4.27
CA ILE A 329 13.78 2.53 4.60
C ILE A 329 15.12 2.03 4.05
N ALA A 330 15.47 0.78 4.31
CA ALA A 330 16.73 0.18 3.85
C ALA A 330 16.80 0.01 2.33
N GLY A 331 15.67 -0.19 1.65
CA GLY A 331 15.65 -0.20 0.18
C GLY A 331 15.72 1.19 -0.44
N THR A 332 15.35 2.23 0.31
CA THR A 332 15.38 3.62 -0.16
C THR A 332 16.77 4.25 -0.03
N VAL A 333 17.48 3.92 1.06
CA VAL A 333 18.85 4.37 1.36
C VAL A 333 19.85 3.59 0.54
#